data_AF-A0AAE1QLQ0-F1
#
_entry.id   AF-A0AAE1QLQ0-F1
#
_cell.length_a   1.000
_cell.length_b   1.000
_cell.length_c   1.000
_cell.angle_alpha   90.00
_cell.angle_beta   90.00
_cell.angle_gamma   90.00
#
_symmetry.space_group_name_H-M   'P 1'
#
loop_
_entity.id
_entity.type
_entity.pdbx_description
1 polymer ?
#
loop_
_entity_poly.entity_id
_entity_poly.type
_entity_poly.pdbx_seq_one_letter_code
_entity_poly.pdbx_strand_id
1 'polypeptide(L)'
;MQVDRLYGQEKEFQNKLEELQNNNEDGSEERVPVPETQSQRLKSILQETTAELAGIATRKNRDWFDENDADIEVLLQKKRSCFERVLAKPDDHAAKADYRRACSTALAGLRDMQSKWWTNLAEETQHYADTGNTRAFYEALRAVYGPTYQVQAPLNSSDGNNLLTDKESILRHWAEHFGNLFADKRQVQEESIRRIPQHAERVELDEPPT
;
A
#
# COMPACT_ATOMS: atom_id res chain seq x y z
N MET A 1 -14.99 -20.57 -6.53
CA MET A 1 -15.82 -19.42 -6.10
C MET A 1 -15.26 -18.03 -6.47
N GLN A 2 -13.94 -17.81 -6.53
CA GLN A 2 -13.38 -16.53 -7.02
C GLN A 2 -13.16 -16.54 -8.54
N VAL A 3 -12.83 -17.70 -9.12
CA VAL A 3 -12.58 -17.87 -10.57
C VAL A 3 -13.86 -17.72 -11.41
N ASP A 4 -14.98 -18.30 -10.96
CA ASP A 4 -16.27 -18.21 -11.67
C ASP A 4 -16.83 -16.77 -11.72
N ARG A 5 -16.46 -15.94 -10.74
CA ARG A 5 -16.87 -14.54 -10.64
C ARG A 5 -16.13 -13.66 -11.64
N LEU A 6 -14.85 -13.97 -11.91
CA LEU A 6 -14.02 -13.27 -12.89
C LEU A 6 -14.45 -13.60 -14.33
N TYR A 7 -14.82 -14.86 -14.61
CA TYR A 7 -15.26 -15.28 -15.93
C TYR A 7 -16.59 -14.63 -16.35
N GLY A 8 -17.51 -14.41 -15.39
CA GLY A 8 -18.75 -13.68 -15.64
C GLY A 8 -18.51 -12.19 -16.00
N GLN A 9 -17.60 -11.53 -15.27
CA GLN A 9 -17.26 -10.14 -15.51
C GLN A 9 -16.55 -9.90 -16.85
N GLU A 10 -15.73 -10.85 -17.30
CA GLU A 10 -15.07 -10.78 -18.62
C GLU A 10 -16.10 -10.80 -19.77
N LYS A 11 -17.10 -11.66 -19.67
CA LYS A 11 -18.15 -11.78 -20.69
C LYS A 11 -19.09 -10.57 -20.70
N GLU A 12 -19.43 -10.04 -19.53
CA GLU A 12 -20.21 -8.79 -19.42
C GLU A 12 -19.44 -7.58 -19.97
N PHE A 13 -18.12 -7.55 -19.75
CA PHE A 13 -17.24 -6.52 -20.31
C PHE A 13 -17.18 -6.56 -21.84
N GLN A 14 -16.99 -7.74 -22.43
CA GLN A 14 -16.97 -7.91 -23.88
C GLN A 14 -18.31 -7.50 -24.51
N ASN A 15 -19.43 -7.96 -23.94
CA ASN A 15 -20.77 -7.62 -24.45
C ASN A 15 -21.05 -6.11 -24.41
N LYS A 16 -20.74 -5.43 -23.29
CA LYS A 16 -20.94 -3.97 -23.19
C LYS A 16 -20.03 -3.18 -24.14
N LEU A 17 -18.80 -3.64 -24.32
CA LEU A 17 -17.85 -3.02 -25.25
C LEU A 17 -18.36 -3.12 -26.69
N GLU A 18 -18.90 -4.28 -27.08
CA GLU A 18 -19.50 -4.50 -28.40
C GLU A 18 -20.79 -3.67 -28.59
N GLU A 19 -21.65 -3.57 -27.58
CA GLU A 19 -22.87 -2.73 -27.63
C GLU A 19 -22.54 -1.24 -27.83
N LEU A 20 -21.53 -0.71 -27.13
CA LEU A 20 -21.11 0.70 -27.25
C LEU A 20 -20.38 1.01 -28.57
N GLN A 21 -19.72 0.01 -29.16
CA GLN A 21 -19.15 0.13 -30.51
C GLN A 21 -20.24 0.18 -31.58
N ASN A 22 -21.24 -0.71 -31.49
CA ASN A 22 -22.32 -0.83 -32.48
C ASN A 22 -23.34 0.32 -32.44
N ASN A 23 -23.65 0.87 -31.26
CA ASN A 23 -24.61 1.97 -31.11
C ASN A 23 -24.15 3.30 -31.75
N ASN A 24 -22.91 3.38 -32.23
CA ASN A 24 -22.34 4.60 -32.81
C ASN A 24 -21.97 4.48 -34.30
N GLU A 25 -22.44 3.45 -35.00
CA GLU A 25 -22.30 3.33 -36.46
C GLU A 25 -23.46 4.00 -37.24
N ASP A 26 -24.55 4.39 -36.57
CA ASP A 26 -25.72 4.99 -37.23
C ASP A 26 -25.74 6.52 -37.05
N GLY A 27 -25.06 7.23 -37.95
CA GLY A 27 -25.17 8.69 -38.04
C GLY A 27 -23.99 9.43 -38.64
N SER A 28 -24.08 9.66 -39.97
CA SER A 28 -23.38 10.66 -40.81
C SER A 28 -22.01 10.32 -41.44
N GLU A 29 -22.09 10.04 -42.74
CA GLU A 29 -21.24 10.50 -43.87
C GLU A 29 -19.76 10.88 -43.62
N GLU A 30 -18.89 10.01 -44.14
CA GLU A 30 -17.72 10.33 -44.98
C GLU A 30 -16.76 11.46 -44.54
N ARG A 31 -15.98 11.21 -43.47
CA ARG A 31 -14.59 11.68 -43.36
C ARG A 31 -13.73 10.59 -42.74
N VAL A 32 -12.62 10.23 -43.39
CA VAL A 32 -11.62 9.29 -42.84
C VAL A 32 -11.16 9.86 -41.49
N PRO A 33 -11.47 9.21 -40.35
CA PRO A 33 -11.16 9.78 -39.05
C PRO A 33 -9.65 9.68 -38.83
N VAL A 34 -9.02 10.80 -38.49
CA VAL A 34 -7.58 10.88 -38.19
C VAL A 34 -7.24 9.83 -37.11
N PRO A 35 -6.16 9.03 -37.24
CA PRO A 35 -5.86 7.92 -36.32
C PRO A 35 -5.87 8.29 -34.82
N GLU A 36 -5.47 9.51 -34.48
CA GLU A 36 -5.52 10.04 -33.11
C GLU A 36 -6.94 10.14 -32.57
N THR A 37 -7.91 10.53 -33.40
CA THR A 37 -9.32 10.66 -32.99
C THR A 37 -9.96 9.30 -32.71
N GLN A 38 -9.59 8.26 -33.48
CA GLN A 38 -10.04 6.89 -33.22
C GLN A 38 -9.42 6.32 -31.94
N SER A 39 -8.14 6.58 -31.70
CA SER A 39 -7.44 6.12 -30.48
C SER A 39 -8.00 6.77 -29.21
N GLN A 40 -8.23 8.09 -29.23
CA GLN A 40 -8.84 8.82 -28.11
C GLN A 40 -10.28 8.32 -27.83
N ARG A 41 -11.03 8.01 -28.89
CA ARG A 41 -12.38 7.46 -28.79
C ARG A 41 -12.38 6.08 -28.13
N LEU A 42 -11.54 5.15 -28.60
CA LEU A 42 -11.41 3.82 -28.00
C LEU A 42 -11.00 3.90 -26.53
N LYS A 43 -10.09 4.81 -26.20
CA LYS A 43 -9.65 5.02 -24.81
C LYS A 43 -10.80 5.48 -23.91
N SER A 44 -11.66 6.36 -24.41
CA SER A 44 -12.81 6.87 -23.64
C SER A 44 -13.85 5.78 -23.39
N ILE A 45 -14.19 5.01 -24.43
CA ILE A 45 -15.12 3.86 -24.34
C ILE A 45 -14.60 2.85 -23.32
N LEU A 46 -13.31 2.49 -23.40
CA LEU A 46 -12.69 1.58 -22.44
C LEU A 46 -12.78 2.13 -21.01
N GLN A 47 -12.47 3.40 -20.79
CA GLN A 47 -12.54 4.01 -19.45
C GLN A 47 -13.97 3.97 -18.87
N GLU A 48 -14.98 4.31 -19.68
CA GLU A 48 -16.39 4.30 -19.28
C GLU A 48 -16.88 2.88 -18.98
N THR A 49 -16.65 1.91 -19.88
CA THR A 49 -17.06 0.52 -19.68
C THR A 49 -16.39 -0.10 -18.45
N THR A 50 -15.10 0.19 -18.24
CA THR A 50 -14.37 -0.31 -17.07
C THR A 50 -14.88 0.33 -15.78
N ALA A 51 -15.17 1.64 -15.80
CA ALA A 51 -15.72 2.35 -14.65
C ALA A 51 -17.12 1.84 -14.25
N GLU A 52 -17.99 1.53 -15.23
CA GLU A 52 -19.32 0.99 -14.96
C GLU A 52 -19.30 -0.43 -14.36
N LEU A 53 -18.41 -1.30 -14.85
CA LEU A 53 -18.38 -2.72 -14.46
C LEU A 53 -17.52 -3.00 -13.23
N ALA A 54 -16.34 -2.40 -13.16
CA ALA A 54 -15.39 -2.63 -12.07
C ALA A 54 -15.48 -1.56 -10.97
N GLY A 55 -16.15 -0.44 -11.23
CA GLY A 55 -16.12 0.74 -10.38
C GLY A 55 -14.78 1.49 -10.46
N ILE A 56 -14.80 2.77 -10.11
CA ILE A 56 -13.57 3.54 -9.94
C ILE A 56 -13.07 3.29 -8.52
N ALA A 57 -12.12 2.36 -8.39
CA ALA A 57 -11.40 2.21 -7.13
C ALA A 57 -10.50 3.43 -6.91
N THR A 58 -10.93 4.36 -6.07
CA THR A 58 -10.04 5.41 -5.57
C THR A 58 -9.07 4.76 -4.59
N ARG A 59 -7.86 4.49 -5.07
CA ARG A 59 -6.78 4.05 -4.21
C ARG A 59 -6.45 5.22 -3.29
N LYS A 60 -6.91 5.15 -2.05
CA LYS A 60 -6.37 5.99 -0.98
C LYS A 60 -5.02 5.41 -0.59
N ASN A 61 -3.95 5.97 -1.13
CA ASN A 61 -2.64 5.79 -0.53
C ASN A 61 -2.71 6.39 0.88
N ARG A 62 -2.31 5.61 1.88
CA ARG A 62 -2.14 6.11 3.26
C ARG A 62 -0.90 7.01 3.39
N ASP A 63 -0.51 7.69 2.32
CA ASP A 63 0.62 8.61 2.30
C ASP A 63 0.12 10.05 2.25
N TRP A 64 1.02 10.96 2.57
CA TRP A 64 0.78 12.41 2.54
C TRP A 64 0.38 12.95 1.16
N PHE A 65 0.46 12.14 0.10
CA PHE A 65 0.27 12.63 -1.26
C PHE A 65 -1.19 12.92 -1.55
N ASP A 66 -2.08 11.98 -1.24
CA ASP A 66 -3.50 12.07 -1.59
C ASP A 66 -4.21 13.27 -0.91
N GLU A 67 -3.84 13.60 0.33
CA GLU A 67 -4.38 14.76 1.06
C GLU A 67 -3.93 16.10 0.47
N ASN A 68 -2.78 16.10 -0.21
CA ASN A 68 -2.16 17.30 -0.78
C ASN A 68 -2.30 17.37 -2.32
N ASP A 69 -3.04 16.45 -2.94
CA ASP A 69 -3.07 16.27 -4.40
C ASP A 69 -3.46 17.56 -5.14
N ALA A 70 -4.47 18.29 -4.64
CA ALA A 70 -4.89 19.56 -5.21
C ALA A 70 -3.78 20.64 -5.15
N ASP A 71 -3.07 20.73 -4.03
CA ASP A 71 -1.99 21.71 -3.87
C ASP A 71 -0.76 21.33 -4.72
N ILE A 72 -0.47 20.02 -4.84
CA ILE A 72 0.57 19.48 -5.71
C ILE A 72 0.25 19.81 -7.17
N GLU A 73 -1.00 19.62 -7.59
CA GLU A 73 -1.45 19.92 -8.95
C GLU A 73 -1.24 21.41 -9.30
N VAL A 74 -1.55 22.32 -8.37
CA VAL A 74 -1.28 23.77 -8.56
C VAL A 74 0.22 24.04 -8.75
N LEU A 75 1.08 23.41 -7.95
CA LEU A 75 2.54 23.55 -8.08
C LEU A 75 3.05 23.00 -9.42
N LEU A 76 2.50 21.87 -9.86
CA LEU A 76 2.84 21.24 -11.14
C LEU A 76 2.38 22.07 -12.33
N GLN A 77 1.16 22.61 -12.29
CA GLN A 77 0.64 23.51 -13.32
C GLN A 77 1.54 24.73 -13.49
N LYS A 78 1.91 25.40 -12.40
CA LYS A 78 2.81 26.56 -12.44
C LYS A 78 4.18 26.20 -13.03
N LYS A 79 4.74 25.06 -12.64
CA LYS A 79 6.00 24.54 -13.21
C LYS A 79 5.87 24.29 -14.72
N ARG A 80 4.77 23.66 -15.15
CA ARG A 80 4.49 23.35 -16.56
C ARG A 80 4.35 24.62 -17.40
N SER A 81 3.55 25.60 -16.96
CA SER A 81 3.41 26.88 -17.68
C SER A 81 4.74 27.64 -17.81
N CYS A 82 5.57 27.61 -16.76
CA CYS A 82 6.90 28.22 -16.84
C CYS A 82 7.81 27.48 -17.84
N PHE A 83 7.71 26.15 -17.91
CA PHE A 83 8.47 25.31 -18.84
C PHE A 83 8.04 25.55 -20.29
N GLU A 84 6.73 25.65 -20.56
CA GLU A 84 6.20 25.99 -21.89
C GLU A 84 6.76 27.31 -22.40
N ARG A 85 6.88 28.32 -21.53
CA ARG A 85 7.51 29.60 -21.90
C ARG A 85 8.99 29.45 -22.25
N VAL A 86 9.73 28.59 -21.53
CA VAL A 86 11.14 28.29 -21.84
C VAL A 86 11.26 27.57 -23.18
N LEU A 87 10.35 26.64 -23.50
CA LEU A 87 10.33 25.94 -24.79
C LEU A 87 10.04 26.90 -25.94
N ALA A 88 9.12 27.85 -25.76
CA ALA A 88 8.78 28.83 -26.78
C ALA A 88 9.93 29.81 -27.06
N LYS A 89 10.75 30.14 -26.05
CA LYS A 89 11.89 31.08 -26.17
C LYS A 89 13.11 30.57 -25.39
N PRO A 90 13.94 29.70 -26.00
CA PRO A 90 15.08 29.10 -25.31
C PRO A 90 16.18 30.08 -24.91
N ASP A 91 16.30 31.25 -25.56
CA ASP A 91 17.34 32.24 -25.24
C ASP A 91 16.92 33.24 -24.15
N ASP A 92 15.66 33.22 -23.72
CA ASP A 92 15.16 34.10 -22.67
C ASP A 92 15.65 33.66 -21.28
N HIS A 93 16.64 34.40 -20.76
CA HIS A 93 17.19 34.19 -19.42
C HIS A 93 16.18 34.43 -18.30
N ALA A 94 15.22 35.34 -18.47
CA ALA A 94 14.18 35.60 -17.47
C ALA A 94 13.20 34.42 -17.41
N ALA A 95 12.82 33.87 -18.57
CA ALA A 95 12.00 32.65 -18.63
C ALA A 95 12.65 31.46 -17.90
N LYS A 96 13.97 31.26 -18.11
CA LYS A 96 14.74 30.23 -17.39
C LYS A 96 14.81 30.49 -15.88
N ALA A 97 14.96 31.75 -15.47
CA ALA A 97 15.00 32.12 -14.05
C ALA A 97 13.67 31.84 -13.35
N ASP A 98 12.55 32.19 -13.98
CA ASP A 98 11.21 31.93 -13.44
C ASP A 98 10.89 30.42 -13.38
N TYR A 99 11.32 29.64 -14.37
CA TYR A 99 11.20 28.18 -14.31
C TYR A 99 11.99 27.59 -13.13
N ARG A 100 13.24 28.04 -12.91
CA ARG A 100 14.02 27.62 -11.72
C ARG A 100 13.33 27.99 -10.42
N ARG A 101 12.74 29.19 -10.34
CA ARG A 101 11.97 29.62 -9.17
C ARG A 101 10.73 28.73 -8.96
N ALA A 102 9.97 28.44 -10.02
CA ALA A 102 8.82 27.54 -9.94
C ALA A 102 9.22 26.12 -9.49
N CYS A 103 10.33 25.58 -9.99
CA CYS A 103 10.89 24.32 -9.52
C CYS A 103 11.28 24.36 -8.04
N SER A 104 11.94 25.43 -7.60
CA SER A 104 12.31 25.62 -6.20
C SER A 104 11.09 25.70 -5.29
N THR A 105 10.06 26.44 -5.68
CA THR A 105 8.79 26.54 -4.94
C THR A 105 8.07 25.20 -4.87
N ALA A 106 8.01 24.46 -5.99
CA ALA A 106 7.39 23.13 -6.00
C ALA A 106 8.13 22.16 -5.08
N LEU A 107 9.47 22.12 -5.13
CA LEU A 107 10.27 21.28 -4.26
C LEU A 107 10.15 21.66 -2.78
N ALA A 108 10.10 22.95 -2.46
CA ALA A 108 9.88 23.42 -1.10
C ALA A 108 8.49 23.03 -0.59
N GLY A 109 7.44 23.26 -1.39
CA GLY A 109 6.07 22.89 -1.03
C GLY A 109 5.91 21.39 -0.78
N LEU A 110 6.47 20.55 -1.65
CA LEU A 110 6.45 19.09 -1.47
C LEU A 110 7.16 18.65 -0.19
N ARG A 111 8.30 19.27 0.15
CA ARG A 111 9.01 18.97 1.40
C ARG A 111 8.21 19.39 2.62
N ASP A 112 7.60 20.57 2.59
CA ASP A 112 6.78 21.06 3.70
C ASP A 112 5.57 20.15 3.94
N MET A 113 4.88 19.73 2.88
CA MET A 113 3.74 18.79 2.96
C MET A 113 4.18 17.46 3.56
N GLN A 114 5.29 16.89 3.08
CA GLN A 114 5.85 15.65 3.60
C GLN A 114 6.30 15.79 5.07
N SER A 115 6.97 16.90 5.42
CA SER A 115 7.42 17.16 6.79
C SER A 115 6.24 17.28 7.75
N LYS A 116 5.18 18.02 7.39
CA LYS A 116 3.95 18.11 8.21
C LYS A 116 3.36 16.74 8.49
N TRP A 117 3.26 15.90 7.47
CA TRP A 117 2.74 14.54 7.65
C TRP A 117 3.61 13.70 8.59
N TRP A 118 4.94 13.74 8.44
CA TRP A 118 5.85 13.04 9.37
C TRP A 118 5.74 13.54 10.80
N THR A 119 5.60 14.86 10.99
CA THR A 119 5.41 15.46 12.33
C THR A 119 4.09 14.98 12.95
N ASN A 120 2.99 15.07 12.21
CA ASN A 120 1.69 14.61 12.69
C ASN A 120 1.70 13.12 13.03
N LEU A 121 2.29 12.29 12.16
CA LEU A 121 2.38 10.85 12.39
C LEU A 121 3.22 10.50 13.62
N ALA A 122 4.30 11.25 13.87
CA ALA A 122 5.12 11.08 15.06
C ALA A 122 4.36 11.47 16.34
N GLU A 123 3.66 12.61 16.32
CA GLU A 123 2.82 13.06 17.44
C GLU A 123 1.69 12.08 17.76
N GLU A 124 0.99 11.58 16.74
CA GLU A 124 -0.06 10.56 16.91
C GLU A 124 0.51 9.25 17.47
N THR A 125 1.64 8.78 16.92
CA THR A 125 2.29 7.55 17.38
C THR A 125 2.70 7.65 18.84
N GLN A 126 3.29 8.79 19.24
CA GLN A 126 3.64 9.07 20.63
C GLN A 126 2.38 9.10 21.52
N HIS A 127 1.33 9.78 21.09
CA HIS A 127 0.06 9.84 21.82
C HIS A 127 -0.56 8.45 22.05
N TYR A 128 -0.51 7.55 21.07
CA TYR A 128 -0.98 6.17 21.24
C TYR A 128 -0.13 5.37 22.22
N ALA A 129 1.18 5.61 22.27
CA ALA A 129 2.06 4.99 23.25
C ALA A 129 1.73 5.48 24.68
N ASP A 130 1.58 6.80 24.85
CA ASP A 130 1.30 7.42 26.14
C ASP A 130 -0.07 7.01 26.72
N THR A 131 -1.06 6.82 25.84
CA THR A 131 -2.42 6.37 26.23
C THR A 131 -2.54 4.85 26.38
N GLY A 132 -1.48 4.09 26.09
CA GLY A 132 -1.49 2.62 26.13
C GLY A 132 -2.33 1.97 25.03
N ASN A 133 -2.69 2.70 23.98
CA ASN A 133 -3.47 2.17 22.85
C ASN A 133 -2.56 1.43 21.86
N THR A 134 -2.21 0.19 22.22
CA THR A 134 -1.31 -0.67 21.43
C THR A 134 -1.82 -0.91 20.01
N ARG A 135 -3.14 -1.06 19.82
CA ARG A 135 -3.71 -1.28 18.48
C ARG A 135 -3.46 -0.09 17.56
N ALA A 136 -3.82 1.12 18.00
CA ALA A 136 -3.64 2.32 17.20
C ALA A 136 -2.15 2.62 16.96
N PHE A 137 -1.30 2.36 17.96
CA PHE A 137 0.15 2.45 17.82
C PHE A 137 0.69 1.55 16.69
N TYR A 138 0.29 0.27 16.64
CA TYR A 138 0.69 -0.63 15.57
C TYR A 138 0.08 -0.27 14.20
N GLU A 139 -1.13 0.32 14.18
CA GLU A 139 -1.72 0.83 12.95
C GLU A 139 -0.95 2.04 12.40
N ALA A 140 -0.49 2.95 13.26
CA ALA A 140 0.38 4.07 12.89
C ALA A 140 1.76 3.58 12.40
N LEU A 141 2.35 2.60 13.08
CA LEU A 141 3.63 1.99 12.67
C LEU A 141 3.51 1.32 11.28
N ARG A 142 2.38 0.66 11.00
CA ARG A 142 2.11 0.11 9.66
C ARG A 142 1.98 1.20 8.59
N ALA A 143 1.50 2.40 8.93
CA ALA A 143 1.46 3.51 7.98
C ALA A 143 2.88 3.97 7.59
N VAL A 144 3.83 3.95 8.53
CA VAL A 144 5.25 4.30 8.28
C VAL A 144 5.93 3.31 7.34
N TYR A 145 5.83 2.02 7.62
CA TYR A 145 6.53 0.99 6.84
C TYR A 145 5.80 0.58 5.56
N GLY A 146 4.55 0.99 5.40
CA GLY A 146 3.70 0.61 4.29
C GLY A 146 3.23 -0.85 4.36
N PRO A 147 2.69 -1.39 3.26
CA PRO A 147 2.24 -2.78 3.20
C PRO A 147 3.40 -3.75 3.48
N THR A 148 3.43 -4.36 4.66
CA THR A 148 4.38 -5.41 4.98
C THR A 148 4.02 -6.66 4.20
N TYR A 149 4.89 -7.06 3.26
CA TYR A 149 4.72 -8.32 2.55
C TYR A 149 4.98 -9.48 3.53
N GLN A 150 3.90 -10.09 4.03
CA GLN A 150 4.01 -11.29 4.85
C GLN A 150 4.25 -12.48 3.91
N VAL A 151 5.51 -12.85 3.70
CA VAL A 151 5.83 -14.17 3.15
C VAL A 151 5.39 -15.17 4.21
N GLN A 152 4.30 -15.89 3.96
CA GLN A 152 3.95 -17.03 4.80
C GLN A 152 5.01 -18.10 4.55
N ALA A 153 5.84 -18.35 5.55
CA ALA A 153 6.82 -19.43 5.49
C ALA A 153 6.05 -20.77 5.47
N PRO A 154 6.17 -21.57 4.41
CA PRO A 154 5.51 -22.86 4.37
C PRO A 154 6.05 -23.76 5.47
N LEU A 155 5.17 -24.51 6.13
CA LEU A 155 5.55 -25.46 7.17
C LEU A 155 5.40 -26.89 6.68
N ASN A 156 6.26 -27.79 7.15
CA ASN A 156 6.04 -29.21 6.92
C ASN A 156 4.94 -29.72 7.86
N SER A 157 4.09 -30.62 7.37
CA SER A 157 3.20 -31.41 8.23
C SER A 157 4.00 -32.23 9.23
N SER A 158 3.37 -32.61 10.35
CA SER A 158 3.93 -33.49 11.39
C SER A 158 4.53 -34.78 10.81
N ASP A 159 3.94 -35.29 9.73
CA ASP A 159 4.34 -36.52 9.04
C ASP A 159 5.46 -36.31 8.00
N GLY A 160 5.93 -35.07 7.81
CA GLY A 160 6.98 -34.70 6.86
C GLY A 160 6.62 -34.79 5.37
N ASN A 161 5.46 -35.36 5.03
CA ASN A 161 5.10 -35.66 3.63
C ASN A 161 4.49 -34.50 2.84
N ASN A 162 3.91 -33.50 3.51
CA ASN A 162 3.18 -32.41 2.86
C ASN A 162 3.66 -31.04 3.36
N LEU A 163 3.71 -30.07 2.44
CA LEU A 163 4.02 -28.67 2.74
C LEU A 163 2.71 -27.88 2.90
N LEU A 164 2.52 -27.27 4.07
CA LEU A 164 1.39 -26.43 4.43
C LEU A 164 1.68 -24.99 3.98
N THR A 165 0.92 -24.51 3.02
CA THR A 165 1.06 -23.16 2.44
C THR A 165 -0.11 -22.24 2.77
N ASP A 166 -1.26 -22.80 3.17
CA ASP A 166 -2.44 -22.03 3.52
C ASP A 166 -2.45 -21.64 5.02
N LYS A 167 -2.94 -20.43 5.29
CA LYS A 167 -2.96 -19.84 6.64
C LYS A 167 -3.69 -20.71 7.67
N GLU A 168 -4.83 -21.29 7.29
CA GLU A 168 -5.65 -22.10 8.21
C GLU A 168 -4.95 -23.38 8.62
N SER A 169 -4.33 -24.08 7.67
CA SER A 169 -3.57 -25.30 7.96
C SER A 169 -2.30 -25.02 8.75
N ILE A 170 -1.61 -23.91 8.48
CA ILE A 170 -0.47 -23.46 9.29
C ILE A 170 -0.89 -23.22 10.75
N LEU A 171 -1.99 -22.48 10.97
CA LEU A 171 -2.48 -22.18 12.33
C LEU A 171 -2.94 -23.43 13.07
N ARG A 172 -3.63 -24.34 12.38
CA ARG A 172 -4.08 -25.62 12.94
C ARG A 172 -2.89 -26.50 13.34
N HIS A 173 -1.86 -26.57 12.49
CA HIS A 173 -0.64 -27.31 12.81
C HIS A 173 0.09 -26.72 14.03
N TRP A 174 0.18 -25.40 14.14
CA TRP A 174 0.72 -24.76 15.36
C TRP A 174 -0.09 -25.11 16.61
N ALA A 175 -1.43 -25.10 16.52
CA ALA A 175 -2.30 -25.46 17.63
C ALA A 175 -2.10 -26.93 18.07
N GLU A 176 -1.99 -27.86 17.12
CA GLU A 176 -1.67 -29.27 17.39
C GLU A 176 -0.27 -29.42 18.02
N HIS A 177 0.75 -28.76 17.45
CA HIS A 177 2.12 -28.84 17.93
C HIS A 177 2.24 -28.34 19.38
N PHE A 178 1.74 -27.13 19.67
CA PHE A 178 1.78 -26.59 21.03
C PHE A 178 0.87 -27.36 21.98
N GLY A 179 -0.30 -27.80 21.53
CA GLY A 179 -1.18 -28.66 22.30
C GLY A 179 -0.46 -29.92 22.78
N ASN A 180 0.24 -30.61 21.88
CA ASN A 180 1.04 -31.78 22.22
C ASN A 180 2.23 -31.41 23.12
N LEU A 181 2.95 -30.34 22.81
CA LEU A 181 4.13 -29.87 23.55
C LEU A 181 3.84 -29.60 25.03
N PHE A 182 2.64 -29.09 25.33
CA PHE A 182 2.18 -28.76 26.68
C PHE A 182 1.38 -29.89 27.34
N ALA A 183 0.73 -30.78 26.57
CA ALA A 183 0.06 -31.96 27.11
C ALA A 183 1.07 -33.02 27.58
N ASP A 184 2.28 -33.02 27.04
CA ASP A 184 3.31 -33.99 27.39
C ASP A 184 3.80 -33.79 28.84
N LYS A 185 3.56 -34.79 29.70
CA LYS A 185 4.04 -34.78 31.09
C LYS A 185 5.54 -35.02 31.11
N ARG A 186 6.32 -33.95 31.04
CA ARG A 186 7.78 -34.03 31.18
C ARG A 186 8.14 -34.37 32.61
N GLN A 187 8.60 -35.60 32.84
CA GLN A 187 9.26 -35.96 34.09
C GLN A 187 10.67 -35.36 34.10
N VAL A 188 10.85 -34.29 34.87
CA VAL A 188 12.18 -33.80 35.19
C VAL A 188 12.82 -34.79 36.14
N GLN A 189 13.97 -35.36 35.76
CA GLN A 189 14.71 -36.24 36.66
C GLN A 189 15.25 -35.42 37.83
N GLU A 190 14.95 -35.86 39.06
CA GLU A 190 15.40 -35.20 40.30
C GLU A 190 16.93 -35.02 40.34
N GLU A 191 17.66 -35.99 39.77
CA GLU A 191 19.11 -35.96 39.64
C GLU A 191 19.60 -34.78 38.78
N SER A 192 18.83 -34.40 37.76
CA SER A 192 19.14 -33.25 36.90
C SER A 192 18.91 -31.94 37.64
N ILE A 193 17.89 -31.85 38.51
CA ILE A 193 17.61 -30.69 39.35
C ILE A 193 18.76 -30.51 40.37
N ARG A 194 19.20 -31.60 40.99
CA ARG A 194 20.31 -31.60 41.96
C ARG A 194 21.66 -31.19 41.35
N ARG A 195 21.83 -31.33 40.03
CA ARG A 195 23.03 -30.90 39.29
C ARG A 195 23.01 -29.41 38.94
N ILE A 196 21.88 -28.71 39.08
CA ILE A 196 21.80 -27.27 38.83
C ILE A 196 22.58 -26.53 39.94
N PRO A 197 23.64 -25.78 39.62
CA PRO A 197 24.37 -25.00 40.61
C PRO A 197 23.44 -23.96 41.25
N GLN A 198 23.24 -24.04 42.56
CA GLN A 198 22.53 -23.02 43.30
C GLN A 198 23.46 -21.83 43.52
N HIS A 199 23.13 -20.69 42.91
CA HIS A 199 23.84 -19.44 43.15
C HIS A 199 23.28 -18.74 44.39
N ALA A 200 24.13 -18.00 45.09
CA ALA A 200 23.70 -17.17 46.20
C ALA A 200 22.68 -16.11 45.72
N GLU A 201 21.70 -15.85 46.57
CA GLU A 201 20.63 -14.89 46.32
C GLU A 201 21.23 -13.48 46.13
N ARG A 202 20.90 -12.83 45.01
CA ARG A 202 21.46 -11.51 44.65
C ARG A 202 20.52 -10.39 45.10
N VAL A 203 20.59 -10.05 46.38
CA VAL A 203 19.78 -9.00 47.02
C VAL A 203 19.99 -7.62 46.37
N GLU A 204 21.14 -7.40 45.72
CA GLU A 204 21.46 -6.18 44.95
C GLU A 204 20.49 -5.90 43.79
N LEU A 205 19.76 -6.91 43.29
CA LEU A 205 18.78 -6.74 42.21
C LEU A 205 17.41 -6.26 42.69
N ASP A 206 17.15 -6.32 44.00
CA ASP A 206 15.92 -5.82 44.60
C ASP A 206 15.98 -4.30 44.88
N GLU A 207 17.17 -3.71 44.79
CA GLU A 207 17.34 -2.27 44.94
C GLU A 207 16.98 -1.54 43.62
N PRO A 208 16.16 -0.47 43.67
CA PRO A 208 15.81 0.30 42.48
C PRO A 208 17.06 0.96 41.88
N PRO A 209 17.21 0.97 40.55
CA PRO A 209 18.39 1.55 39.91
C PRO A 209 18.44 3.06 40.17
N THR A 210 19.58 3.53 40.69
CA THR A 210 19.93 4.96 40.83
C THR A 210 20.24 5.63 39.50
#